data_AF-A0A558CFF0-F1
#
_entry.id   AF-A0A558CFF0-F1
#
_cell.length_a   1.000
_cell.length_b   1.000
_cell.length_c   1.000
_cell.angle_alpha   90.00
_cell.angle_beta   90.00
_cell.angle_gamma   90.00
#
_symmetry.space_group_name_H-M   'P 1'
#
loop_
_entity.id
_entity.type
_entity.pdbx_description
1 polymer ?
#
loop_
_entity_poly.entity_id
_entity_poly.type
_entity_poly.pdbx_seq_one_letter_code
_entity_poly.pdbx_strand_id
1 'polypeptide(L)' 'FGPTIRYPHSPDECMHIPSVQRFWDLLVATLSRLD' A
#
# COMPACT_ATOMS: atom_id res chain seq x y z
N PHE A 1 -3.78 6.20 3.53
CA PHE A 1 -3.95 4.75 3.33
C PHE A 1 -2.82 4.28 2.42
N GLY A 2 -2.23 3.11 2.68
CA GLY A 2 -1.01 2.64 2.01
C GLY A 2 -0.76 1.14 2.25
N PRO A 3 0.20 0.52 1.55
CA PRO A 3 0.64 -0.83 1.84
C PRO A 3 1.30 -0.88 3.23
N THR A 4 1.38 -2.08 3.80
CA THR A 4 2.00 -2.30 5.10
C THR A 4 3.53 -2.33 4.96
N ILE A 5 4.18 -1.32 5.52
CA ILE A 5 5.63 -1.18 5.64
C ILE A 5 6.02 -1.42 7.11
N ARG A 6 7.12 -2.13 7.35
CA ARG A 6 7.70 -2.36 8.68
C ARG A 6 9.11 -1.79 8.74
N TYR A 7 9.45 -1.26 9.92
CA TYR A 7 10.75 -0.67 10.23
C TYR A 7 11.18 0.45 9.26
N PRO A 8 10.30 1.45 8.98
CA PRO A 8 10.66 2.52 8.05
C PRO A 8 11.90 3.27 8.55
N HIS A 9 12.78 3.64 7.62
CA HIS A 9 14.04 4.34 7.89
C HIS A 9 15.05 3.54 8.74
N SER A 10 14.91 2.21 8.81
CA SER A 10 15.89 1.30 9.41
C SER A 10 16.51 0.40 8.32
N PRO A 11 17.72 -0.16 8.51
CA PRO A 11 18.26 -1.14 7.57
C PRO A 11 17.35 -2.36 7.36
N ASP A 12 16.50 -2.67 8.33
CA ASP A 12 15.54 -3.76 8.32
C ASP A 12 14.20 -3.41 7.64
N GLU A 13 14.13 -2.26 6.95
CA GLU A 13 12.91 -1.82 6.26
C GLU A 13 12.42 -2.89 5.29
N CYS A 14 11.18 -3.34 5.49
CA CYS A 14 10.57 -4.36 4.65
C CYS A 14 9.07 -4.12 4.46
N MET A 15 8.56 -4.65 3.35
CA MET A 15 7.16 -4.51 2.94
C MET A 15 6.44 -5.85 2.96
N HIS A 16 5.17 -5.83 3.35
CA HIS A 16 4.31 -7.02 3.25
C HIS A 16 3.70 -7.12 1.85
N ILE A 17 4.22 -8.02 1.01
CA ILE A 17 3.86 -8.12 -0.42
C ILE A 17 2.32 -8.17 -0.67
N PRO A 18 1.52 -8.99 0.03
CA PRO A 18 0.07 -9.04 -0.19
C PRO A 18 -0.66 -7.71 0.07
N SER A 19 -0.09 -6.86 0.94
CA SER A 19 -0.70 -5.55 1.23
C SER A 19 -0.57 -4.55 0.07
N VAL A 20 0.37 -4.77 -0.85
CA VAL A 20 0.58 -3.93 -2.04
C VAL A 20 -0.60 -4.06 -2.98
N GLN A 21 -0.99 -5.29 -3.31
CA GLN A 21 -2.13 -5.54 -4.20
C GLN A 21 -3.41 -4.96 -3.60
N ARG A 22 -3.66 -5.22 -2.31
CA ARG A 22 -4.83 -4.68 -1.61
C ARG A 22 -4.87 -3.15 -1.65
N PHE A 23 -3.74 -2.49 -1.44
CA PHE A 23 -3.67 -1.03 -1.52
C PHE A 23 -3.93 -0.54 -2.95
N TRP A 24 -3.35 -1.19 -3.96
CA TRP A 24 -3.53 -0.84 -5.36
C TRP A 24 -5.01 -0.94 -5.79
N ASP A 25 -5.68 -2.02 -5.43
CA ASP A 25 -7.10 -2.23 -5.76
C ASP A 25 -7.98 -1.13 -5.15
N LEU A 26 -7.69 -0.75 -3.89
CA LEU A 26 -8.40 0.34 -3.22
C LEU A 26 -8.11 1.70 -3.85
N LEU A 27 -6.86 1.96 -4.25
CA LEU A 27 -6.47 3.20 -4.91
C LEU A 27 -7.22 3.36 -6.23
N VAL A 28 -7.18 2.35 -7.11
CA VAL A 28 -7.87 2.36 -8.40
C VAL A 28 -9.37 2.52 -8.19
N ALA A 29 -9.98 1.74 -7.30
CA ALA A 29 -11.41 1.84 -7.00
C ALA A 29 -11.83 3.20 -6.42
N THR A 30 -10.91 3.90 -5.73
CA THR A 30 -11.17 5.26 -5.24
C THR A 30 -11.14 6.25 -6.40
N LEU A 31 -10.10 6.18 -7.25
CA LEU A 31 -9.96 7.08 -8.39
C LEU A 31 -11.10 6.91 -9.40
N SER A 32 -11.57 5.69 -9.64
CA SER A 32 -12.72 5.43 -10.53
C SER A 32 -14.05 5.97 -10.01
N ARG A 33 -14.12 6.42 -8.75
CA ARG A 33 -15.32 7.03 -8.14
C ARG A 33 -15.22 8.55 -8.01
N LEU A 34 -14.11 9.13 -8.46
CA LEU A 34 -13.96 10.57 -8.55
C LEU A 34 -14.53 10.98 -9.91
N ASP A 35 -15.78 11.42 -9.90
CA ASP A 35 -16.37 12.26 -10.96
C ASP A 35 -15.92 13.72 -10.79
#